data_AF-I0Z9F8-F1
#
_entry.id   AF-I0Z9F8-F1
#
_cell.length_a   1.000
_cell.length_b   1.000
_cell.length_c   1.000
_cell.angle_alpha   90.00
_cell.angle_beta   90.00
_cell.angle_gamma   90.00
#
_symmetry.space_group_name_H-M   'P 1'
#
loop_
_entity.id
_entity.type
_entity.pdbx_description
1 polymer ?
#
loop_
_entity_poly.entity_id
_entity_poly.type
_entity_poly.pdbx_seq_one_letter_code
_entity_poly.pdbx_strand_id
1 'polypeptide(L)'
;MDNFTKALIAGAFIMGMGTGVWFNSEATFYPSNVASTEVIDRRTPNSEVCMANGYSSMVFDERVFVSFNPFNVYVTQPEVKPGCVLRRANIGLLEKKKLVTDREVGACTKNMNTFGFVGDLNGSPEVSCVYHSEDGENQFLRDPKRSVMGDGFQPHELLDSTKKTQAPAQN
;
A
#
# COMPACT_ATOMS: atom_id res chain seq x y z
N MET A 1 -21.37 -58.49 -3.36
CA MET A 1 -21.12 -57.50 -2.28
C MET A 1 -22.33 -57.53 -1.38
N ASP A 2 -22.17 -58.10 -0.19
CA ASP A 2 -23.27 -58.26 0.76
C ASP A 2 -23.77 -56.92 1.27
N ASN A 3 -25.07 -56.84 1.58
CA ASN A 3 -25.72 -55.61 2.05
C ASN A 3 -25.02 -55.02 3.30
N PHE A 4 -24.38 -55.88 4.09
CA PHE A 4 -23.57 -55.50 5.26
C PHE A 4 -22.34 -54.66 4.87
N THR A 5 -21.61 -55.04 3.82
CA THR A 5 -20.44 -54.30 3.35
C THR A 5 -20.81 -52.91 2.83
N LYS A 6 -21.96 -52.79 2.14
CA LYS A 6 -22.47 -51.49 1.66
C LYS A 6 -22.85 -50.57 2.81
N ALA A 7 -23.49 -51.11 3.86
CA ALA A 7 -23.85 -50.35 5.06
C ALA A 7 -22.61 -49.85 5.82
N LEU A 8 -21.56 -50.68 5.89
CA LEU A 8 -20.31 -50.34 6.57
C LEU A 8 -19.56 -49.20 5.85
N ILE A 9 -19.48 -49.26 4.51
CA ILE A 9 -18.86 -48.21 3.70
C ILE A 9 -19.65 -46.89 3.78
N ALA A 10 -20.97 -46.96 3.70
CA ALA A 10 -21.82 -45.77 3.82
C ALA A 10 -21.73 -45.13 5.23
N GLY A 11 -21.69 -45.95 6.28
CA GLY A 11 -21.52 -45.47 7.66
C GLY A 11 -20.16 -44.81 7.88
N ALA A 12 -19.08 -45.42 7.37
CA ALA A 12 -17.73 -44.85 7.46
C ALA A 12 -17.61 -43.51 6.71
N PHE A 13 -18.30 -43.36 5.57
CA PHE A 13 -18.29 -42.12 4.79
C PHE A 13 -19.01 -40.97 5.50
N ILE A 14 -20.21 -41.22 6.05
CA ILE A 14 -20.97 -40.21 6.80
C ILE A 14 -20.24 -39.82 8.09
N MET A 15 -19.64 -40.79 8.78
CA MET A 15 -18.86 -40.53 9.98
C MET A 15 -17.58 -39.75 9.64
N GLY A 16 -16.87 -40.09 8.56
CA GLY A 16 -15.69 -39.37 8.09
C GLY A 16 -15.98 -37.92 7.68
N MET A 17 -17.10 -37.68 6.98
CA MET A 17 -17.56 -36.32 6.67
C MET A 17 -17.96 -35.54 7.92
N GLY A 18 -18.63 -36.18 8.88
CA GLY A 18 -19.04 -35.56 10.15
C GLY A 18 -17.84 -35.18 11.05
N THR A 19 -16.79 -36.00 11.07
CA THR A 19 -15.57 -35.67 11.83
C THR A 19 -14.71 -34.61 11.15
N GLY A 20 -14.70 -34.56 9.80
CA GLY A 20 -13.87 -33.61 9.05
C GLY A 20 -14.31 -32.15 9.21
N VAL A 21 -15.62 -31.89 9.38
CA VAL A 21 -16.14 -30.52 9.57
C VAL A 21 -15.89 -29.95 10.97
N TRP A 22 -15.66 -30.79 11.99
CA TRP A 22 -15.40 -30.30 13.35
C TRP A 22 -13.95 -29.86 13.56
N PHE A 23 -12.99 -30.47 12.85
CA PHE A 23 -11.57 -30.16 12.99
C PHE A 23 -11.06 -29.03 12.06
N ASN A 24 -11.91 -28.48 11.18
CA ASN A 24 -11.54 -27.38 10.28
C ASN A 24 -12.19 -26.03 10.61
N SER A 25 -12.81 -25.87 11.79
CA SER A 25 -13.40 -24.59 12.19
C SER A 25 -12.41 -23.55 12.74
N GLU A 26 -11.11 -23.84 12.78
CA GLU A 26 -10.08 -22.85 13.11
C GLU A 26 -8.90 -22.92 12.13
N ALA A 27 -9.18 -22.69 10.84
CA ALA A 27 -8.17 -22.04 10.03
C ALA A 27 -8.05 -20.59 10.53
N THR A 28 -7.17 -20.36 11.51
CA THR A 28 -6.64 -19.03 11.81
C THR A 28 -5.93 -18.53 10.56
N PHE A 29 -6.69 -17.98 9.63
CA PHE A 29 -6.16 -17.19 8.53
C PHE A 29 -5.57 -15.92 9.14
N TYR A 30 -4.33 -16.01 9.65
CA TYR A 30 -3.43 -14.88 9.57
C TYR A 30 -3.25 -14.63 8.07
N PRO A 31 -3.87 -13.61 7.48
CA PRO A 31 -3.68 -13.36 6.07
C PRO A 31 -2.30 -12.74 5.94
N SER A 32 -1.33 -13.56 5.57
CA SER A 32 0.01 -13.13 5.16
C SER A 32 0.03 -12.55 3.74
N ASN A 33 -1.12 -12.53 3.05
CA ASN A 33 -1.26 -12.02 1.69
C ASN A 33 -2.09 -10.74 1.67
N VAL A 34 -1.42 -9.60 1.53
CA VAL A 34 -2.00 -8.26 1.27
C VAL A 34 -2.38 -8.07 -0.21
N ALA A 35 -3.01 -9.08 -0.82
CA ALA A 35 -3.31 -9.11 -2.26
C ALA A 35 -4.74 -8.67 -2.63
N SER A 36 -5.53 -8.20 -1.67
CA SER A 36 -6.91 -7.77 -1.94
C SER A 36 -7.17 -6.42 -1.31
N THR A 37 -7.39 -5.39 -2.15
CA THR A 37 -7.83 -4.04 -1.76
C THR A 37 -8.98 -4.09 -0.75
N GLU A 38 -9.87 -5.08 -0.85
CA GLU A 38 -10.96 -5.29 0.08
C GLU A 38 -10.54 -5.74 1.50
N VAL A 39 -9.40 -6.43 1.65
CA VAL A 39 -8.82 -6.77 2.96
C VAL A 39 -8.19 -5.53 3.60
N ILE A 40 -7.63 -4.62 2.80
CA ILE A 40 -7.09 -3.35 3.29
C ILE A 40 -8.23 -2.43 3.71
N ASP A 41 -9.25 -2.24 2.87
CA ASP A 41 -10.38 -1.35 3.15
C ASP A 41 -11.21 -1.79 4.36
N ARG A 42 -11.40 -3.09 4.57
CA ARG A 42 -12.09 -3.61 5.77
C ARG A 42 -11.25 -3.52 7.04
N ARG A 43 -9.93 -3.44 6.92
CA ARG A 43 -9.00 -3.31 8.05
C ARG A 43 -8.61 -1.86 8.34
N THR A 44 -8.95 -0.93 7.43
CA THR A 44 -8.81 0.50 7.68
C THR A 44 -9.69 0.91 8.85
N PRO A 45 -9.10 1.41 9.94
CA PRO A 45 -9.87 1.88 11.08
C PRO A 45 -10.77 3.04 10.64
N ASN A 46 -12.06 2.98 10.99
CA ASN A 46 -13.09 3.93 10.54
C ASN A 46 -13.21 4.03 9.01
N SER A 47 -13.35 2.89 8.33
CA SER A 47 -13.47 2.81 6.86
C SER A 47 -14.58 3.71 6.29
N GLU A 48 -15.74 3.81 6.93
CA GLU A 48 -16.82 4.71 6.50
C GLU A 48 -16.38 6.18 6.48
N VAL A 49 -15.69 6.62 7.53
CA VAL A 49 -15.18 7.99 7.64
C VAL A 49 -14.12 8.24 6.57
N CYS A 50 -13.23 7.26 6.36
CA CYS A 50 -12.18 7.36 5.36
C CYS A 50 -12.74 7.42 3.93
N MET A 51 -13.70 6.57 3.60
CA MET A 51 -14.34 6.55 2.29
C MET A 51 -15.12 7.84 1.99
N ALA A 52 -15.77 8.43 3.01
CA ALA A 52 -16.52 9.66 2.86
C ALA A 52 -15.60 10.91 2.78
N ASN A 53 -14.50 10.92 3.51
CA ASN A 53 -13.70 12.14 3.73
C ASN A 53 -12.31 12.13 3.09
N GLY A 54 -11.84 10.98 2.60
CA GLY A 54 -10.45 10.74 2.25
C GLY A 54 -10.25 9.63 1.22
N TYR A 55 -9.13 8.93 1.36
CA TYR A 55 -8.69 7.81 0.57
C TYR A 55 -8.04 6.77 1.50
N SER A 56 -8.45 5.51 1.38
CA SER A 56 -7.77 4.40 2.05
C SER A 56 -6.33 4.31 1.59
N SER A 57 -5.41 4.07 2.52
CA SER A 57 -3.97 4.04 2.24
C SER A 57 -3.26 2.96 3.03
N MET A 58 -2.19 2.43 2.43
CA MET A 58 -1.20 1.63 3.15
C MET A 58 -0.09 2.57 3.64
N VAL A 59 0.12 2.62 4.94
CA VAL A 59 1.17 3.43 5.55
C VAL A 59 2.35 2.53 5.85
N PHE A 60 3.51 2.88 5.30
CA PHE A 60 4.78 2.21 5.55
C PHE A 60 5.56 2.99 6.61
N ASP A 61 5.91 2.31 7.70
CA ASP A 61 6.80 2.83 8.73
C ASP A 61 8.20 2.25 8.48
N GLU A 62 9.04 3.05 7.83
CA GLU A 62 10.43 2.73 7.49
C GLU A 62 11.36 3.79 8.09
N ARG A 63 12.52 3.36 8.58
CA ARG A 63 13.56 4.24 9.08
C ARG A 63 14.78 4.16 8.19
N VAL A 64 15.19 5.33 7.70
CA VAL A 64 16.42 5.50 6.91
C VAL A 64 17.48 6.12 7.82
N PHE A 65 18.58 5.39 8.03
CA PHE A 65 19.74 5.84 8.80
C PHE A 65 20.86 6.24 7.87
N VAL A 66 21.24 7.52 7.89
CA VAL A 66 22.38 8.04 7.13
C VAL A 66 23.53 8.32 8.11
N SER A 67 24.57 7.50 8.06
CA SER A 67 25.85 7.77 8.71
C SER A 67 26.69 8.65 7.80
N PHE A 68 27.39 9.64 8.34
CA PHE A 68 28.27 10.53 7.58
C PHE A 68 29.77 10.28 7.81
N ASN A 69 30.14 9.34 8.69
CA ASN A 69 31.53 9.01 8.99
C ASN A 69 31.70 7.54 9.46
N PRO A 70 31.98 6.58 8.56
CA PRO A 70 31.97 6.69 7.09
C PRO A 70 30.56 6.83 6.51
N PHE A 71 30.42 7.39 5.30
CA PHE A 71 29.11 7.59 4.67
C PHE A 71 28.43 6.25 4.36
N ASN A 72 27.33 5.94 5.04
CA ASN A 72 26.57 4.70 4.85
C ASN A 72 25.07 4.96 5.02
N VAL A 73 24.25 4.25 4.26
CA VAL A 73 22.80 4.31 4.37
C VAL A 73 22.28 2.91 4.75
N TYR A 74 21.49 2.85 5.81
CA TYR A 74 20.83 1.62 6.27
C TYR A 74 19.32 1.86 6.33
N VAL A 75 18.56 0.84 5.97
CA VAL A 75 17.09 0.89 5.94
C VAL A 75 16.55 -0.25 6.80
N THR A 76 15.55 0.02 7.63
CA THR A 76 14.87 -1.01 8.42
C THR A 76 13.84 -1.77 7.60
N GLN A 77 13.49 -2.98 8.03
CA GLN A 77 12.32 -3.66 7.47
C GLN A 77 11.07 -2.79 7.68
N PRO A 78 10.29 -2.49 6.63
CA PRO A 78 9.12 -1.63 6.74
C PRO A 78 7.96 -2.38 7.40
N GLU A 79 7.31 -1.73 8.38
CA GLU A 79 6.03 -2.20 8.90
C GLU A 79 4.87 -1.59 8.09
N VAL A 80 3.90 -2.41 7.71
CA VAL A 80 2.73 -1.97 6.94
C VAL A 80 1.53 -1.84 7.85
N LYS A 81 0.97 -0.63 7.94
CA LYS A 81 -0.20 -0.31 8.75
C LYS A 81 -1.31 0.24 7.84
N PRO A 82 -2.58 -0.15 8.05
CA PRO A 82 -3.69 0.47 7.32
C PRO A 82 -3.95 1.88 7.85
N GLY A 83 -4.17 2.83 6.96
CA GLY A 83 -4.43 4.22 7.32
C GLY A 83 -5.33 4.92 6.31
N CYS A 84 -5.56 6.20 6.55
CA CYS A 84 -6.40 7.03 5.69
C CYS A 84 -5.74 8.38 5.44
N VAL A 85 -5.74 8.83 4.18
CA VAL A 85 -5.35 10.19 3.81
C VAL A 85 -6.61 11.01 3.58
N LEU A 86 -6.81 12.08 4.34
CA LEU A 86 -7.98 12.95 4.22
C LEU A 86 -7.85 13.87 3.00
N ARG A 87 -9.01 14.21 2.41
CA ARG A 87 -9.08 15.31 1.44
C ARG A 87 -8.91 16.63 2.18
N ARG A 88 -8.28 17.60 1.52
CA ARG A 88 -8.03 18.94 2.11
C ARG A 88 -9.29 19.64 2.60
N ALA A 89 -10.41 19.45 1.89
CA ALA A 89 -11.71 20.00 2.27
C ALA A 89 -12.27 19.44 3.60
N ASN A 90 -11.80 18.27 4.04
CA ASN A 90 -12.34 17.54 5.19
C ASN A 90 -11.37 17.49 6.39
N ILE A 91 -10.28 18.28 6.38
CA ILE A 91 -9.30 18.32 7.49
C ILE A 91 -9.96 18.75 8.81
N GLY A 92 -10.99 19.60 8.76
CA GLY A 92 -11.73 20.05 9.94
C GLY A 92 -12.42 18.91 10.74
N LEU A 93 -12.49 17.70 10.20
CA LEU A 93 -12.88 16.51 10.95
C LEU A 93 -11.93 16.23 12.12
N LEU A 94 -10.62 16.39 11.90
CA LEU A 94 -9.59 16.14 12.90
C LEU A 94 -9.60 17.21 13.99
N GLU A 95 -9.87 18.47 13.63
CA GLU A 95 -10.03 19.59 14.57
C GLU A 95 -11.26 19.37 15.47
N LYS A 96 -12.40 18.95 14.90
CA LYS A 96 -13.62 18.62 15.65
C LYS A 96 -13.39 17.50 16.67
N LYS A 97 -12.55 16.51 16.32
CA LYS A 97 -12.16 15.42 17.21
C LYS A 97 -11.01 15.79 18.16
N LYS A 98 -10.50 17.01 18.10
CA LYS A 98 -9.36 17.52 18.89
C LYS A 98 -8.09 16.69 18.71
N LEU A 99 -7.91 16.10 17.53
CA LEU A 99 -6.73 15.32 17.17
C LEU A 99 -5.59 16.20 16.62
N VAL A 100 -5.94 17.41 16.18
CA VAL A 100 -5.02 18.44 15.70
C VAL A 100 -5.49 19.80 16.19
N THR A 101 -4.55 20.71 16.37
CA THR A 101 -4.82 22.11 16.71
C THR A 101 -4.87 23.00 15.47
N ASP A 102 -5.58 24.13 15.56
CA ASP A 102 -5.66 25.12 14.46
C ASP A 102 -4.28 25.57 13.97
N ARG A 103 -3.31 25.65 14.89
CA ARG A 103 -1.90 26.00 14.58
C ARG A 103 -1.23 24.92 13.73
N GLU A 104 -1.45 23.64 14.04
CA GLU A 104 -0.89 22.52 13.29
C GLU A 104 -1.53 22.41 11.91
N VAL A 105 -2.84 22.61 11.82
CA VAL A 105 -3.56 22.64 10.54
C VAL A 105 -3.05 23.77 9.67
N GLY A 106 -2.93 24.98 10.23
CA GLY A 106 -2.38 26.13 9.52
C GLY A 106 -0.91 25.96 9.10
N ALA A 107 -0.10 25.24 9.88
CA ALA A 107 1.30 24.97 9.52
C ALA A 107 1.40 23.93 8.39
N CYS A 108 0.60 22.86 8.46
CA CYS A 108 0.62 21.78 7.48
C CYS A 108 0.07 22.25 6.12
N THR A 109 -1.11 22.86 6.10
CA THR A 109 -1.85 23.16 4.86
C THR A 109 -1.24 24.25 3.98
N LYS A 110 -0.23 24.99 4.48
CA LYS A 110 0.49 26.05 3.76
C LYS A 110 1.17 25.59 2.48
N ASN A 111 1.63 24.34 2.41
CA ASN A 111 2.42 23.82 1.28
C ASN A 111 1.65 22.82 0.42
N MET A 112 0.33 23.02 0.26
CA MET A 112 -0.56 22.06 -0.43
C MET A 112 -0.69 20.68 0.25
N ASN A 113 -0.17 20.53 1.47
CA ASN A 113 -0.25 19.28 2.23
C ASN A 113 -1.66 18.99 2.73
N THR A 114 -1.88 17.74 3.11
CA THR A 114 -3.08 17.26 3.78
C THR A 114 -2.69 16.46 5.04
N PHE A 115 -3.67 15.88 5.72
CA PHE A 115 -3.43 15.00 6.86
C PHE A 115 -3.76 13.56 6.54
N GLY A 116 -3.00 12.65 7.13
CA GLY A 116 -3.26 11.23 7.14
C GLY A 116 -3.28 10.73 8.58
N PHE A 117 -4.01 9.65 8.82
CA PHE A 117 -4.06 9.02 10.13
C PHE A 117 -3.97 7.50 10.04
N VAL A 118 -3.41 6.91 11.09
CA VAL A 118 -3.31 5.47 11.33
C VAL A 118 -3.97 5.16 12.67
N GLY A 119 -4.77 4.10 12.73
CA GLY A 119 -5.51 3.73 13.94
C GLY A 119 -6.89 4.38 14.05
N ASP A 120 -7.58 4.09 15.15
CA ASP A 120 -8.97 4.52 15.37
C ASP A 120 -9.05 6.00 15.80
N LEU A 121 -9.81 6.81 15.06
CA LEU A 121 -10.13 8.21 15.35
C LEU A 121 -10.84 8.45 16.69
N ASN A 122 -11.45 7.43 17.30
CA ASN A 122 -12.10 7.54 18.60
C ASN A 122 -11.18 7.15 19.78
N GLY A 123 -10.04 6.52 19.48
CA GLY A 123 -9.03 6.18 20.47
C GLY A 123 -7.90 7.21 20.45
N SER A 124 -6.68 6.72 20.23
CA SER A 124 -5.47 7.53 20.07
C SER A 124 -4.84 7.24 18.70
N PRO A 125 -5.39 7.81 17.61
CA PRO A 125 -4.82 7.62 16.30
C PRO A 125 -3.49 8.37 16.19
N GLU A 126 -2.59 7.86 15.36
CA GLU A 126 -1.43 8.62 14.93
C GLU A 126 -1.83 9.49 13.74
N VAL A 127 -1.62 10.81 13.85
CA VAL A 127 -1.98 11.77 12.80
C VAL A 127 -0.73 12.48 12.32
N SER A 128 -0.52 12.48 11.01
CA SER A 128 0.67 13.02 10.36
C SER A 128 0.30 13.96 9.22
N CYS A 129 1.07 15.04 9.08
CA CYS A 129 0.99 15.94 7.92
C CYS A 129 1.63 15.23 6.72
N VAL A 130 0.86 14.98 5.67
CA VAL A 130 1.28 14.28 4.46
C VAL A 130 1.35 15.26 3.30
N TYR A 131 2.50 15.25 2.63
CA TYR A 131 2.72 16.02 1.41
C TYR A 131 1.91 15.41 0.26
N HIS A 132 1.07 16.21 -0.39
CA HIS A 132 0.35 15.81 -1.60
C HIS A 132 1.16 16.26 -2.80
N SER A 133 1.83 15.33 -3.47
CA SER A 133 2.50 15.61 -4.73
C SER A 133 1.50 15.44 -5.88
N GLU A 134 0.95 16.54 -6.36
CA GLU A 134 0.03 16.52 -7.51
C GLU A 134 0.76 16.16 -8.81
N ASP A 135 2.09 16.37 -8.87
CA ASP A 135 2.88 16.34 -10.12
C ASP A 135 4.30 15.75 -9.99
N GLY A 136 4.64 15.13 -8.86
CA GLY A 136 5.94 14.49 -8.63
C GLY A 136 6.09 13.22 -9.45
N GLU A 137 6.30 13.38 -10.76
CA GLU A 137 6.77 12.33 -11.66
C GLU A 137 5.92 11.05 -11.66
N ASN A 138 4.61 11.16 -11.91
CA ASN A 138 3.84 9.97 -12.25
C ASN A 138 4.28 9.44 -13.64
N GLN A 139 5.42 8.73 -13.67
CA GLN A 139 5.99 8.11 -14.86
C GLN A 139 5.03 7.05 -15.41
N PHE A 140 4.09 6.53 -14.62
CA PHE A 140 3.06 5.60 -15.09
C PHE A 140 2.08 6.23 -16.08
N LEU A 141 1.83 7.55 -15.97
CA LEU A 141 1.00 8.29 -16.95
C LEU A 141 1.83 8.85 -18.11
N ARG A 142 3.16 8.82 -18.00
CA ARG A 142 4.07 9.13 -19.11
C ARG A 142 4.28 7.85 -19.93
N ASP A 143 4.83 7.99 -21.15
CA ASP A 143 5.10 6.84 -21.99
C ASP A 143 5.95 5.81 -21.21
N PRO A 144 5.41 4.60 -20.91
CA PRO A 144 6.13 3.61 -20.12
C PRO A 144 7.43 3.17 -20.79
N LYS A 145 7.58 3.38 -22.11
CA LYS A 145 8.83 3.12 -22.85
C LYS A 145 9.94 4.11 -22.52
N ARG A 146 9.62 5.24 -21.90
CA ARG A 146 10.56 6.30 -21.47
C ARG A 146 10.69 6.41 -19.96
N SER A 147 10.02 5.55 -19.20
CA SER A 147 10.20 5.47 -17.76
C SER A 147 11.59 4.95 -17.46
N VAL A 148 12.42 5.79 -16.82
CA VAL A 148 13.74 5.39 -16.35
C VAL A 148 13.70 5.27 -14.84
N MET A 149 14.12 4.12 -14.32
CA MET A 149 14.61 4.08 -12.95
C MET A 149 15.93 4.85 -12.99
N GLY A 150 16.04 5.99 -12.31
CA GLY A 150 17.17 6.93 -12.46
C GLY A 150 18.57 6.36 -12.18
N ASP A 151 18.65 5.08 -11.81
CA ASP A 151 19.83 4.25 -11.53
C ASP A 151 20.05 3.11 -12.54
N GLY A 152 19.15 2.93 -13.51
CA GLY A 152 19.21 1.88 -14.53
C GLY A 152 20.11 2.22 -15.71
N PHE A 153 20.97 1.29 -16.11
CA PHE A 153 21.74 1.38 -17.37
C PHE A 153 20.78 1.29 -18.58
N GLN A 154 20.72 2.31 -19.44
CA GLN A 154 19.96 2.29 -20.69
C GLN A 154 20.85 1.79 -21.85
N PRO A 155 20.68 0.56 -22.35
CA PRO A 155 21.62 -0.02 -23.30
C PRO A 155 21.54 0.52 -24.74
N HIS A 156 20.70 1.52 -25.04
CA HIS A 156 20.38 1.92 -26.41
C HIS A 156 21.17 3.11 -26.99
N GLU A 157 21.98 3.84 -26.22
CA GLU A 157 22.77 4.96 -26.76
C GLU A 157 23.97 4.53 -27.64
N LEU A 158 24.32 3.24 -27.67
CA LEU A 158 25.45 2.72 -28.45
C LEU A 158 25.13 2.42 -29.93
N LEU A 159 23.88 2.53 -30.38
CA LEU A 159 23.49 2.16 -31.76
C LEU A 159 23.21 3.36 -32.69
N ASP A 160 23.13 4.59 -32.18
CA ASP A 160 22.84 5.77 -33.02
C ASP A 160 24.10 6.55 -33.45
N SER A 161 25.23 6.32 -32.77
CA SER A 161 26.50 6.98 -33.13
C SER A 161 27.14 6.43 -34.40
N THR A 162 26.68 5.28 -34.91
CA THR A 162 27.12 4.69 -36.19
C THR A 162 26.28 5.12 -37.39
N LYS A 163 25.15 5.81 -37.20
CA LYS A 163 24.24 6.18 -38.31
C LYS A 163 24.38 7.63 -38.81
N LYS A 164 25.21 8.46 -38.18
CA LYS A 164 25.47 9.85 -38.60
C LYS A 164 26.65 10.04 -39.57
N THR A 165 27.30 8.97 -40.03
CA THR A 165 28.43 9.06 -40.97
C THR A 165 28.19 8.24 -42.24
N GLN A 166 27.20 8.65 -43.03
CA GLN A 166 26.95 8.31 -44.46
C GLN A 166 25.58 8.90 -44.81
N ALA A 167 25.34 9.79 -45.77
CA ALA A 167 26.01 10.53 -46.85
C ALA A 167 25.06 11.72 -47.23
N PRO A 168 25.17 12.55 -48.30
CA PRO A 168 26.22 12.73 -49.31
C PRO A 168 26.62 14.23 -49.59
N ALA A 169 27.71 14.46 -50.32
CA ALA A 169 27.92 15.65 -51.16
C ALA A 169 28.52 15.16 -52.49
N GLN A 170 27.69 14.98 -53.51
CA GLN A 170 27.55 15.87 -54.67
C GLN A 170 28.81 15.95 -55.55
N ASN A 171 28.76 15.23 -56.68
CA ASN A 171 29.20 15.72 -57.98
C ASN A 171 27.94 16.06 -58.78
#